data_AF-A0A9E1MY14-F1
#
_entry.id   AF-A0A9E1MY14-F1
#
_cell.length_a   1.000
_cell.length_b   1.000
_cell.length_c   1.000
_cell.angle_alpha   90.00
_cell.angle_beta   90.00
_cell.angle_gamma   90.00
#
_symmetry.space_group_name_H-M   'P 1'
#
loop_
_entity.id
_entity.type
_entity.pdbx_description
1 polymer ?
#
loop_
_entity_poly.entity_id
_entity_poly.type
_entity_poly.pdbx_seq_one_letter_code
_entity_poly.pdbx_strand_id
1 'polypeptide(L)'
;MPANIASPMVYTCELHSAVHTHLMANGKAGLQVVHLDAHCDMKGLVVDPESSLSWLPSPRPPLSTSTFLGLLVAKGIVSHVVWVHDEVGGRHNDLGTVRLRSELEGLPRWMRPALPEPGTQTRFEEQDFLSWVFDDGEAVLDVDWDFFADPRKSSARTAREVDHFFSHSLRALPNVAYVAYSPFYSQPDREGYSRFVTRLAQRMDAHVVPLAEDPHRMRETLARQIPLPVRRLLRRGALALKRLGQRKT
;
A
#
# COMPACT_ATOMS: atom_id res chain seq x y z
N MET A 1 -34.48 -12.07 -10.12
CA MET A 1 -33.25 -12.70 -10.64
C MET A 1 -32.20 -12.55 -9.57
N PRO A 2 -31.60 -13.64 -9.05
CA PRO A 2 -30.48 -13.48 -8.12
C PRO A 2 -29.34 -12.80 -8.87
N ALA A 3 -28.77 -11.74 -8.28
CA ALA A 3 -27.58 -11.11 -8.83
C ALA A 3 -26.50 -12.19 -9.00
N ASN A 4 -25.88 -12.23 -10.17
CA ASN A 4 -24.72 -13.08 -10.41
C ASN A 4 -23.58 -12.51 -9.55
N ILE A 5 -23.51 -12.90 -8.28
CA ILE A 5 -22.44 -12.50 -7.38
C ILE A 5 -21.21 -13.22 -7.92
N ALA A 6 -20.31 -12.46 -8.55
CA ALA A 6 -19.04 -12.99 -9.00
C ALA A 6 -18.36 -13.68 -7.80
N SER A 7 -17.86 -14.91 -8.01
CA SER A 7 -17.19 -15.67 -6.96
C SER A 7 -16.07 -14.84 -6.34
N PRO A 8 -15.87 -14.89 -5.01
CA PRO A 8 -14.77 -14.21 -4.34
C PRO A 8 -13.41 -14.61 -4.91
N MET A 9 -12.45 -13.69 -4.88
CA MET A 9 -11.12 -13.88 -5.48
C MET A 9 -10.01 -13.51 -4.50
N VAL A 10 -8.96 -14.34 -4.45
CA VAL A 10 -7.70 -14.03 -3.76
C VAL A 10 -6.60 -13.92 -4.80
N TYR A 11 -6.12 -12.71 -5.04
CA TYR A 11 -5.01 -12.45 -5.93
C TYR A 11 -3.69 -12.49 -5.17
N THR A 12 -2.69 -13.20 -5.71
CA THR A 12 -1.35 -13.27 -5.10
C THR A 12 -0.33 -12.58 -5.97
N CYS A 13 0.66 -11.95 -5.35
CA CYS A 13 1.77 -11.32 -6.07
C CYS A 13 3.04 -11.27 -5.23
N GLU A 14 4.18 -11.03 -5.88
CA GLU A 14 5.45 -10.84 -5.18
C GLU A 14 5.58 -9.44 -4.56
N LEU A 15 5.04 -8.41 -5.22
CA LEU A 15 5.18 -7.00 -4.84
C LEU A 15 3.85 -6.27 -5.04
N HIS A 16 3.50 -5.36 -4.13
CA HIS A 16 2.27 -4.56 -4.19
C HIS A 16 2.09 -3.72 -5.46
N SER A 17 3.16 -3.34 -6.16
CA SER A 17 3.07 -2.66 -7.45
C SER A 17 2.31 -3.46 -8.53
N ALA A 18 2.21 -4.78 -8.40
CA ALA A 18 1.35 -5.61 -9.25
C ALA A 18 -0.15 -5.31 -9.03
N VAL A 19 -0.55 -5.00 -7.80
CA VAL A 19 -1.94 -4.64 -7.44
C VAL A 19 -2.36 -3.37 -8.18
N HIS A 20 -1.49 -2.35 -8.25
CA HIS A 20 -1.75 -1.17 -9.07
C HIS A 20 -2.01 -1.51 -10.53
N THR A 21 -1.17 -2.34 -11.15
CA THR A 21 -1.34 -2.73 -12.56
C THR A 21 -2.68 -3.42 -12.78
N HIS A 22 -3.05 -4.33 -11.87
CA HIS A 22 -4.32 -5.04 -11.95
C HIS A 22 -5.54 -4.12 -11.76
N LEU A 23 -5.53 -3.25 -10.74
CA LEU A 23 -6.62 -2.31 -10.46
C LEU A 23 -6.72 -1.18 -11.49
N MET A 24 -5.62 -0.74 -12.09
CA MET A 24 -5.68 0.21 -13.22
C MET A 24 -6.37 -0.41 -14.45
N ALA A 25 -6.23 -1.72 -14.66
CA ALA A 25 -6.82 -2.41 -15.80
C ALA A 25 -8.28 -2.85 -15.57
N ASN A 26 -8.62 -3.25 -14.33
CA ASN A 26 -9.90 -3.90 -14.01
C ASN A 26 -10.72 -3.20 -12.92
N GLY A 27 -10.12 -2.24 -12.21
CA GLY A 27 -10.74 -1.56 -11.08
C GLY A 27 -11.88 -0.66 -11.53
N LYS A 28 -12.97 -0.67 -10.76
CA LYS A 28 -14.01 0.35 -10.85
C LYS A 28 -13.52 1.62 -10.13
N ALA A 29 -14.07 2.77 -10.50
CA ALA A 29 -13.82 3.99 -9.74
C ALA A 29 -14.47 3.90 -8.34
N GLY A 30 -13.85 4.53 -7.36
CA GLY A 30 -14.42 4.68 -6.02
C GLY A 30 -14.37 3.43 -5.14
N LEU A 31 -13.34 2.59 -5.26
CA LEU A 31 -13.14 1.43 -4.39
C LEU A 31 -12.81 1.86 -2.96
N GLN A 32 -13.32 1.07 -2.01
CA GLN A 32 -12.89 1.07 -0.62
C GLN A 32 -11.89 -0.07 -0.41
N VAL A 33 -10.70 0.27 0.09
CA VAL A 33 -9.60 -0.64 0.33
C VAL A 33 -9.23 -0.63 1.80
N VAL A 34 -9.21 -1.80 2.41
CA VAL A 34 -8.48 -2.03 3.66
C VAL A 34 -7.09 -2.51 3.30
N HIS A 35 -6.08 -1.80 3.76
CA HIS A 35 -4.69 -2.10 3.52
C HIS A 35 -4.02 -2.49 4.84
N LEU A 36 -3.72 -3.78 5.01
CA LEU A 36 -2.96 -4.33 6.13
C LEU A 36 -1.50 -4.38 5.76
N ASP A 37 -0.74 -3.41 6.24
CA ASP A 37 0.67 -3.23 5.90
C ASP A 37 1.36 -2.39 6.99
N ALA A 38 2.65 -2.65 7.23
CA ALA A 38 3.46 -1.81 8.09
C ALA A 38 3.70 -0.41 7.49
N HIS A 39 3.62 -0.26 6.17
CA HIS A 39 3.78 0.97 5.41
C HIS A 39 2.45 1.40 4.81
N CYS A 40 2.27 2.69 4.53
CA CYS A 40 1.01 3.15 3.95
C CYS A 40 0.92 2.96 2.42
N ASP A 41 2.05 2.70 1.76
CA ASP A 41 2.21 2.63 0.31
C ASP A 41 1.62 3.82 -0.51
N MET A 42 1.45 4.95 0.18
CA MET A 42 0.92 6.21 -0.35
C MET A 42 1.98 7.32 -0.32
N LYS A 43 3.26 6.97 -0.48
CA LYS A 43 4.37 7.91 -0.36
C LYS A 43 4.22 9.13 -1.25
N GLY A 44 4.27 10.29 -0.61
CA GLY A 44 4.15 11.59 -1.27
C GLY A 44 2.72 12.03 -1.54
N LEU A 45 1.71 11.21 -1.22
CA LEU A 45 0.32 11.65 -1.16
C LEU A 45 0.15 12.60 0.04
N VAL A 46 -0.61 13.67 -0.19
CA VAL A 46 -1.10 14.59 0.83
C VAL A 46 -2.59 14.34 0.97
N VAL A 47 -3.08 14.16 2.19
CA VAL A 47 -4.51 13.97 2.47
C VAL A 47 -5.01 15.04 3.44
N ASP A 48 -6.26 15.45 3.24
CA ASP A 48 -7.00 16.34 4.13
C ASP A 48 -8.24 15.58 4.60
N PRO A 49 -8.17 14.99 5.81
CA PRO A 49 -9.29 14.21 6.35
C PRO A 49 -10.56 15.05 6.54
N GLU A 50 -10.43 16.35 6.84
CA GLU A 50 -11.57 17.22 7.12
C GLU A 50 -12.41 17.48 5.87
N SER A 51 -11.74 17.71 4.73
CA SER A 51 -12.42 17.90 3.44
C SER A 51 -12.57 16.61 2.63
N SER A 52 -12.02 15.49 3.11
CA SER A 52 -11.95 14.22 2.37
C SER A 52 -11.35 14.39 0.97
N LEU A 53 -10.24 15.13 0.90
CA LEU A 53 -9.51 15.37 -0.35
C LEU A 53 -8.08 14.86 -0.24
N SER A 54 -7.53 14.48 -1.40
CA SER A 54 -6.14 14.08 -1.52
C SER A 54 -5.47 14.73 -2.73
N TRP A 55 -4.14 14.87 -2.63
CA TRP A 55 -3.31 15.48 -3.64
C TRP A 55 -2.02 14.71 -3.79
N LEU A 56 -1.58 14.61 -5.04
CA LEU A 56 -0.27 14.12 -5.39
C LEU A 56 0.56 15.31 -5.91
N PRO A 57 1.42 15.93 -5.08
CA PRO A 57 2.12 17.16 -5.47
C PRO A 57 3.04 16.99 -6.68
N SER A 58 3.53 15.76 -6.91
CA SER A 58 4.22 15.40 -8.13
C SER A 58 3.20 14.84 -9.13
N PRO A 59 3.09 15.40 -10.36
CA PRO A 59 2.11 14.92 -11.34
C PRO A 59 2.47 13.56 -11.96
N ARG A 60 3.71 13.09 -11.78
CA ARG A 60 4.21 11.82 -12.31
C ARG A 60 5.19 11.17 -11.32
N PRO A 61 4.75 10.79 -10.11
CA PRO A 61 5.62 10.02 -9.24
C PRO A 61 5.85 8.64 -9.87
N PRO A 62 7.03 8.06 -9.67
CA PRO A 62 7.31 6.71 -10.15
C PRO A 62 6.41 5.71 -9.42
N LEU A 63 5.91 4.71 -10.16
CA LEU A 63 5.30 3.52 -9.56
C LEU A 63 6.38 2.69 -8.84
N SER A 64 6.06 2.28 -7.62
CA SER A 64 6.86 1.42 -6.72
C SER A 64 5.93 0.81 -5.68
N THR A 65 6.41 -0.14 -4.87
CA THR A 65 5.64 -0.61 -3.70
C THR A 65 5.23 0.57 -2.82
N SER A 66 6.14 1.49 -2.50
CA SER A 66 5.82 2.61 -1.62
C SER A 66 4.82 3.66 -2.15
N THR A 67 4.43 3.62 -3.43
CA THR A 67 3.62 4.69 -4.08
C THR A 67 2.37 4.19 -4.79
N PHE A 68 2.19 2.86 -4.90
CA PHE A 68 1.17 2.27 -5.76
C PHE A 68 -0.24 2.69 -5.34
N LEU A 69 -0.53 2.68 -4.04
CA LEU A 69 -1.86 2.98 -3.51
C LEU A 69 -2.16 4.48 -3.64
N GLY A 70 -1.15 5.33 -3.39
CA GLY A 70 -1.29 6.78 -3.59
C GLY A 70 -1.57 7.16 -5.05
N LEU A 71 -1.04 6.40 -6.00
CA LEU A 71 -1.35 6.55 -7.42
C LEU A 71 -2.78 6.13 -7.77
N LEU A 72 -3.28 5.03 -7.20
CA LEU A 72 -4.68 4.60 -7.38
C LEU A 72 -5.66 5.61 -6.79
N VAL A 73 -5.34 6.18 -5.64
CA VAL A 73 -6.09 7.26 -4.99
C VAL A 73 -6.14 8.49 -5.90
N ALA A 74 -4.99 8.97 -6.38
CA ALA A 74 -4.92 10.13 -7.26
C ALA A 74 -5.62 9.94 -8.63
N LYS A 75 -5.95 8.69 -8.98
CA LYS A 75 -6.74 8.35 -10.18
C LYS A 75 -8.23 8.20 -9.91
N GLY A 76 -8.67 8.34 -8.66
CA GLY A 76 -10.06 8.12 -8.26
C GLY A 76 -10.50 6.66 -8.34
N ILE A 77 -9.56 5.72 -8.52
CA ILE A 77 -9.85 4.29 -8.49
C ILE A 77 -10.13 3.86 -7.06
N VAL A 78 -9.35 4.35 -6.11
CA VAL A 78 -9.58 4.17 -4.68
C VAL A 78 -10.05 5.48 -4.08
N SER A 79 -11.23 5.50 -3.48
CA SER A 79 -11.79 6.68 -2.83
C SER A 79 -11.85 6.55 -1.31
N HIS A 80 -11.61 5.36 -0.76
CA HIS A 80 -11.53 5.16 0.68
C HIS A 80 -10.40 4.18 0.99
N VAL A 81 -9.48 4.60 1.85
CA VAL A 81 -8.40 3.76 2.37
C VAL A 81 -8.53 3.66 3.89
N VAL A 82 -8.65 2.44 4.39
CA VAL A 82 -8.45 2.11 5.80
C VAL A 82 -7.08 1.45 5.91
N TRP A 83 -6.08 2.19 6.39
CA TRP A 83 -4.75 1.65 6.63
C TRP A 83 -4.69 1.06 8.02
N VAL A 84 -4.54 -0.26 8.08
CA VAL A 84 -4.45 -1.03 9.31
C VAL A 84 -2.99 -1.41 9.53
N HIS A 85 -2.45 -1.02 10.67
CA HIS A 85 -1.08 -1.34 11.03
C HIS A 85 -0.97 -1.70 12.53
N ASP A 86 0.19 -2.17 12.94
CA ASP A 86 0.53 -2.40 14.34
C ASP A 86 1.67 -1.47 14.79
N GLU A 87 2.32 -1.77 15.92
CA GLU A 87 3.40 -0.94 16.45
C GLU A 87 4.72 -1.02 15.65
N VAL A 88 4.85 -2.01 14.77
CA VAL A 88 6.02 -2.19 13.91
C VAL A 88 5.94 -1.27 12.68
N GLY A 89 4.71 -0.96 12.26
CA GLY A 89 4.35 -0.04 11.19
C GLY A 89 3.81 1.31 11.67
N GLY A 90 2.91 1.87 10.86
CA GLY A 90 2.23 3.13 11.14
C GLY A 90 3.06 4.37 10.78
N ARG A 91 2.42 5.54 10.83
CA ARG A 91 3.02 6.79 10.35
C ARG A 91 4.37 7.14 10.99
N HIS A 92 4.56 6.78 12.25
CA HIS A 92 5.79 7.07 12.97
C HIS A 92 6.99 6.29 12.41
N ASN A 93 6.76 5.08 11.94
CA ASN A 93 7.80 4.15 11.48
C ASN A 93 7.92 4.11 9.95
N ASP A 94 6.92 4.60 9.22
CA ASP A 94 6.88 4.55 7.76
C ASP A 94 7.69 5.68 7.08
N LEU A 95 8.73 5.29 6.33
CA LEU A 95 9.66 6.19 5.68
C LEU A 95 9.05 6.89 4.45
N GLY A 96 8.55 8.10 4.70
CA GLY A 96 7.88 8.89 3.67
C GLY A 96 6.40 8.57 3.60
N THR A 97 5.81 8.28 4.75
CA THR A 97 4.39 8.09 4.96
C THR A 97 3.52 9.19 4.32
N VAL A 98 2.23 8.89 4.22
CA VAL A 98 1.19 9.84 3.82
C VAL A 98 1.25 11.10 4.70
N ARG A 99 1.13 12.27 4.09
CA ARG A 99 1.19 13.55 4.80
C ARG A 99 -0.21 14.10 5.02
N LEU A 100 -0.51 14.59 6.21
CA LEU A 100 -1.72 15.36 6.41
C LEU A 100 -1.52 16.80 5.96
N ARG A 101 -2.57 17.40 5.40
CA ARG A 101 -2.58 18.82 5.04
C ARG A 101 -2.27 19.71 6.24
N SER A 102 -2.84 19.42 7.41
CA SER A 102 -2.60 20.15 8.67
C SER A 102 -1.12 20.17 9.07
N GLU A 103 -0.36 19.10 8.81
CA GLU A 103 1.10 19.07 9.06
C GLU A 103 1.86 20.03 8.16
N LEU A 104 1.39 20.23 6.92
CA LEU A 104 2.00 21.15 5.97
C LEU A 104 1.69 22.61 6.32
N GLU A 105 0.56 22.87 6.97
CA GLU A 105 0.18 24.21 7.42
C GLU A 105 1.08 24.71 8.55
N GLY A 106 1.66 23.81 9.34
CA GLY A 106 2.71 24.15 10.30
C GLY A 106 4.05 24.56 9.65
N LEU A 107 4.26 24.28 8.36
CA LEU A 107 5.52 24.61 7.68
C LEU A 107 5.55 26.06 7.18
N PRO A 108 6.74 26.69 7.12
CA PRO A 108 6.93 27.96 6.42
C PRO A 108 6.44 27.89 4.97
N ARG A 109 5.81 28.96 4.47
CA ARG A 109 5.17 28.99 3.13
C ARG A 109 6.09 28.52 1.99
N TRP A 110 7.38 28.86 2.05
CA TRP A 110 8.37 28.48 1.02
C TRP A 110 8.75 26.98 1.03
N MET A 111 8.40 26.25 2.10
CA MET A 111 8.56 24.79 2.22
C MET A 111 7.30 24.02 1.83
N ARG A 112 6.15 24.70 1.73
CA ARG A 112 4.87 24.04 1.43
C ARG A 112 4.87 23.59 -0.03
N PRO A 113 4.55 22.31 -0.31
CA PRO A 113 4.37 21.88 -1.69
C PRO A 113 3.18 22.61 -2.31
N ALA A 114 3.27 22.95 -3.59
CA ALA A 114 2.11 23.36 -4.35
C ALA A 114 1.18 22.15 -4.54
N LEU A 115 -0.07 22.28 -4.13
CA LEU A 115 -1.08 21.24 -4.31
C LEU A 115 -1.88 21.56 -5.59
N PRO A 116 -2.04 20.60 -6.53
CA PRO A 116 -2.84 20.82 -7.72
C PRO A 116 -4.33 20.91 -7.37
N GLU A 117 -5.07 21.86 -7.95
CA GLU A 117 -6.53 21.94 -7.76
C GLU A 117 -7.28 21.52 -9.04
N PRO A 118 -8.45 20.86 -8.93
CA PRO A 118 -9.06 20.38 -7.69
C PRO A 118 -8.34 19.14 -7.12
N GLY A 119 -8.44 18.93 -5.81
CA GLY A 119 -8.06 17.66 -5.17
C GLY A 119 -8.92 16.48 -5.61
N THR A 120 -8.48 15.25 -5.31
CA THR A 120 -9.26 14.02 -5.56
C THR A 120 -10.05 13.65 -4.31
N GLN A 121 -11.34 13.31 -4.45
CA GLN A 121 -12.15 12.87 -3.32
C GLN A 121 -11.59 11.57 -2.73
N THR A 122 -11.22 11.59 -1.46
CA THR A 122 -10.65 10.44 -0.76
C THR A 122 -10.91 10.52 0.74
N ARG A 123 -11.48 9.47 1.31
CA ARG A 123 -11.51 9.22 2.76
C ARG A 123 -10.28 8.41 3.14
N PHE A 124 -9.60 8.80 4.21
CA PHE A 124 -8.43 8.10 4.72
C PHE A 124 -8.57 7.89 6.22
N GLU A 125 -8.36 6.66 6.66
CA GLU A 125 -8.38 6.25 8.06
C GLU A 125 -7.14 5.45 8.40
N GLU A 126 -6.64 5.64 9.60
CA GLU A 126 -5.54 4.88 10.20
C GLU A 126 -6.12 4.13 11.41
N GLN A 127 -5.95 2.81 11.46
CA GLN A 127 -6.50 1.97 12.51
C GLN A 127 -5.45 1.01 13.08
N ASP A 128 -5.53 0.78 14.39
CA ASP A 128 -4.70 -0.22 15.07
C ASP A 128 -5.24 -1.63 14.84
N PHE A 129 -4.35 -2.54 14.42
CA PHE A 129 -4.68 -3.91 14.04
C PHE A 129 -5.43 -4.70 15.12
N LEU A 130 -5.09 -4.52 16.40
CA LEU A 130 -5.72 -5.28 17.49
C LEU A 130 -7.15 -4.81 17.78
N SER A 131 -7.47 -3.58 17.38
CA SER A 131 -8.81 -2.99 17.50
C SER A 131 -9.64 -3.07 16.22
N TRP A 132 -8.99 -3.32 15.08
CA TRP A 132 -9.61 -3.32 13.76
C TRP A 132 -10.46 -4.57 13.51
N VAL A 133 -11.61 -4.35 12.88
CA VAL A 133 -12.53 -5.39 12.39
C VAL A 133 -12.94 -5.01 10.97
N PHE A 134 -12.86 -5.97 10.05
CA PHE A 134 -13.32 -5.82 8.68
C PHE A 134 -14.85 -5.63 8.67
N ASP A 135 -15.32 -4.61 7.96
CA ASP A 135 -16.74 -4.21 7.88
C ASP A 135 -17.36 -4.62 6.53
N ASP A 136 -18.68 -4.85 6.51
CA ASP A 136 -19.44 -5.28 5.32
C ASP A 136 -19.43 -4.21 4.20
N GLY A 137 -19.08 -2.97 4.53
CA GLY A 137 -18.89 -1.88 3.56
C GLY A 137 -17.55 -1.90 2.82
N GLU A 138 -16.59 -2.72 3.26
CA GLU A 138 -15.25 -2.77 2.69
C GLU A 138 -15.19 -3.69 1.46
N ALA A 139 -14.78 -3.14 0.32
CA ALA A 139 -14.87 -3.83 -0.97
C ALA A 139 -13.65 -4.70 -1.27
N VAL A 140 -12.47 -4.27 -0.83
CA VAL A 140 -11.18 -4.88 -1.15
C VAL A 140 -10.34 -4.99 0.12
N LEU A 141 -9.82 -6.19 0.37
CA LEU A 141 -8.77 -6.42 1.35
C LEU A 141 -7.42 -6.47 0.60
N ASP A 142 -6.43 -5.77 1.09
CA ASP A 142 -5.06 -5.78 0.57
C ASP A 142 -4.10 -6.04 1.72
N VAL A 143 -3.26 -7.06 1.61
CA VAL A 143 -2.41 -7.55 2.69
C VAL A 143 -0.98 -7.67 2.19
N ASP A 144 -0.05 -6.96 2.83
CA ASP A 144 1.36 -7.32 2.73
C ASP A 144 1.67 -8.46 3.69
N TRP A 145 2.34 -9.49 3.21
CA TRP A 145 2.81 -10.56 4.10
C TRP A 145 3.86 -10.06 5.10
N ASP A 146 4.61 -9.01 4.77
CA ASP A 146 5.57 -8.43 5.70
C ASP A 146 4.88 -7.81 6.93
N PHE A 147 3.58 -7.49 6.85
CA PHE A 147 2.78 -7.11 8.01
C PHE A 147 2.87 -8.18 9.09
N PHE A 148 2.65 -9.46 8.77
CA PHE A 148 2.72 -10.56 9.75
C PHE A 148 4.15 -11.08 9.92
N ALA A 149 4.91 -11.13 8.84
CA ALA A 149 6.21 -11.78 8.76
C ALA A 149 7.38 -10.79 8.75
N ASP A 150 7.24 -9.60 9.36
CA ASP A 150 8.34 -8.66 9.51
C ASP A 150 9.54 -9.32 10.25
N PRO A 151 10.79 -9.17 9.78
CA PRO A 151 12.00 -9.72 10.43
C PRO A 151 12.21 -9.32 11.89
N ARG A 152 11.55 -8.25 12.35
CA ARG A 152 11.56 -7.79 13.75
C ARG A 152 10.60 -8.58 14.64
N LYS A 153 9.65 -9.34 14.07
CA LYS A 153 8.66 -10.13 14.80
C LYS A 153 9.15 -11.56 15.03
N SER A 154 8.80 -12.15 16.17
CA SER A 154 9.06 -13.58 16.40
C SER A 154 8.00 -14.45 15.73
N SER A 155 8.35 -15.68 15.33
CA SER A 155 7.38 -16.60 14.71
C SER A 155 6.15 -16.88 15.59
N ALA A 156 6.34 -16.90 16.92
CA ALA A 156 5.24 -17.04 17.87
C ALA A 156 4.29 -15.83 17.86
N ARG A 157 4.81 -14.63 17.62
CA ARG A 157 4.00 -13.43 17.44
C ARG A 157 3.26 -13.47 16.10
N THR A 158 3.95 -13.77 15.00
CA THR A 158 3.34 -13.94 13.67
C THR A 158 2.16 -14.93 13.73
N ALA A 159 2.33 -16.09 14.37
CA ALA A 159 1.25 -17.06 14.51
C ALA A 159 0.02 -16.50 15.24
N ARG A 160 0.23 -15.79 16.36
CA ARG A 160 -0.86 -15.16 17.12
C ARG A 160 -1.59 -14.08 16.34
N GLU A 161 -0.87 -13.26 15.59
CA GLU A 161 -1.47 -12.19 14.78
C GLU A 161 -2.27 -12.76 13.61
N VAL A 162 -1.75 -13.80 12.93
CA VAL A 162 -2.49 -14.53 11.90
C VAL A 162 -3.76 -15.15 12.48
N ASP A 163 -3.69 -15.77 13.66
CA ASP A 163 -4.87 -16.32 14.31
C ASP A 163 -5.88 -15.23 14.71
N HIS A 164 -5.41 -14.09 15.22
CA HIS A 164 -6.26 -12.94 15.53
C HIS A 164 -6.99 -12.43 14.28
N PHE A 165 -6.27 -12.23 13.18
CA PHE A 165 -6.81 -11.80 11.89
C PHE A 165 -7.98 -12.69 11.44
N PHE A 166 -7.82 -14.01 11.48
CA PHE A 166 -8.86 -14.95 11.04
C PHE A 166 -10.01 -15.14 12.03
N SER A 167 -9.81 -14.87 13.32
CA SER A 167 -10.82 -15.14 14.36
C SER A 167 -11.60 -13.91 14.79
N HIS A 168 -10.99 -12.71 14.70
CA HIS A 168 -11.55 -11.47 15.22
C HIS A 168 -11.72 -10.42 14.13
N SER A 169 -10.71 -10.23 13.30
CA SER A 169 -10.70 -9.13 12.33
C SER A 169 -11.56 -9.45 11.09
N LEU A 170 -11.52 -10.67 10.55
CA LEU A 170 -12.33 -11.08 9.39
C LEU A 170 -13.70 -11.67 9.77
N ARG A 171 -14.51 -10.90 10.50
CA ARG A 171 -15.91 -11.27 10.80
C ARG A 171 -16.79 -11.15 9.56
N ALA A 172 -16.67 -10.04 8.85
CA ALA A 172 -17.15 -9.88 7.48
C ALA A 172 -16.13 -10.43 6.47
N LEU A 173 -16.60 -10.80 5.27
CA LEU A 173 -15.75 -11.37 4.22
C LEU A 173 -15.65 -10.43 3.02
N PRO A 174 -14.43 -10.08 2.58
CA PRO A 174 -14.25 -9.31 1.36
C PRO A 174 -14.65 -10.13 0.13
N ASN A 175 -15.05 -9.44 -0.95
CA ASN A 175 -15.24 -10.09 -2.26
C ASN A 175 -13.90 -10.28 -2.99
N VAL A 176 -12.93 -9.39 -2.75
CA VAL A 176 -11.61 -9.44 -3.38
C VAL A 176 -10.56 -9.24 -2.31
N ALA A 177 -9.57 -10.12 -2.28
CA ALA A 177 -8.36 -9.95 -1.49
C ALA A 177 -7.12 -9.93 -2.40
N TYR A 178 -6.16 -9.08 -2.07
CA TYR A 178 -4.80 -9.10 -2.61
C TYR A 178 -3.83 -9.49 -1.49
N VAL A 179 -2.89 -10.37 -1.79
CA VAL A 179 -1.85 -10.79 -0.83
C VAL A 179 -0.47 -10.73 -1.50
N ALA A 180 0.33 -9.73 -1.14
CA ALA A 180 1.72 -9.63 -1.57
C ALA A 180 2.63 -10.44 -0.66
N TYR A 181 3.64 -11.11 -1.22
CA TYR A 181 4.64 -11.83 -0.44
C TYR A 181 5.76 -10.92 0.12
N SER A 182 6.13 -9.88 -0.64
CA SER A 182 7.18 -8.92 -0.30
C SER A 182 8.52 -9.58 0.10
N PRO A 183 9.17 -10.31 -0.83
CA PRO A 183 10.33 -11.16 -0.54
C PRO A 183 11.55 -10.42 0.03
N PHE A 184 11.60 -9.10 -0.11
CA PHE A 184 12.72 -8.28 0.38
C PHE A 184 12.44 -7.59 1.72
N TYR A 185 11.25 -7.77 2.27
CA TYR A 185 10.80 -7.16 3.52
C TYR A 185 10.37 -8.22 4.52
N SER A 186 9.77 -9.31 4.05
CA SER A 186 9.34 -10.45 4.86
C SER A 186 10.51 -11.35 5.30
N GLN A 187 10.32 -12.04 6.43
CA GLN A 187 11.06 -13.25 6.75
C GLN A 187 10.91 -14.27 5.60
N PRO A 188 11.92 -15.11 5.32
CA PRO A 188 11.89 -16.10 4.25
C PRO A 188 10.98 -17.30 4.60
N ASP A 189 9.71 -17.05 4.90
CA ASP A 189 8.70 -18.03 5.27
C ASP A 189 7.64 -18.17 4.16
N ARG A 190 8.03 -18.85 3.07
CA ARG A 190 7.13 -19.16 1.95
C ARG A 190 6.01 -20.13 2.35
N GLU A 191 6.28 -21.00 3.31
CA GLU A 191 5.31 -21.99 3.76
C GLU A 191 4.20 -21.32 4.57
N GLY A 192 4.56 -20.44 5.51
CA GLY A 192 3.61 -19.61 6.26
C GLY A 192 2.75 -18.75 5.36
N TYR A 193 3.36 -18.08 4.37
CA TYR A 193 2.63 -17.34 3.34
C TYR A 193 1.61 -18.23 2.61
N SER A 194 2.04 -19.40 2.14
CA SER A 194 1.17 -20.31 1.37
C SER A 194 0.01 -20.82 2.23
N ARG A 195 0.26 -21.13 3.51
CA ARG A 195 -0.78 -21.51 4.47
C ARG A 195 -1.76 -20.35 4.73
N PHE A 196 -1.27 -19.13 4.87
CA PHE A 196 -2.10 -17.93 5.04
C PHE A 196 -3.03 -17.73 3.85
N VAL A 197 -2.49 -17.71 2.63
CA VAL A 197 -3.28 -17.57 1.39
C VAL A 197 -4.32 -18.67 1.26
N THR A 198 -3.94 -19.91 1.55
CA THR A 198 -4.86 -21.06 1.49
C THR A 198 -6.00 -20.91 2.50
N ARG A 199 -5.69 -20.53 3.74
CA ARG A 199 -6.70 -20.31 4.80
C ARG A 199 -7.62 -19.14 4.46
N LEU A 200 -7.10 -18.06 3.89
CA LEU A 200 -7.89 -16.92 3.43
C LEU A 200 -8.83 -17.31 2.29
N ALA A 201 -8.33 -18.01 1.27
CA ALA A 201 -9.14 -18.49 0.16
C ALA A 201 -10.25 -19.44 0.63
N GLN A 202 -9.94 -20.37 1.53
CA GLN A 202 -10.95 -21.25 2.14
C GLN A 202 -12.00 -20.47 2.94
N ARG A 203 -11.58 -19.47 3.71
CA ARG A 203 -12.47 -18.63 4.52
C ARG A 203 -13.43 -17.80 3.66
N MET A 204 -12.97 -17.35 2.50
CA MET A 204 -13.73 -16.55 1.53
C MET A 204 -14.50 -17.40 0.50
N ASP A 205 -14.32 -18.72 0.48
CA ASP A 205 -14.76 -19.59 -0.64
C ASP A 205 -14.29 -19.05 -2.01
N ALA A 206 -13.01 -18.69 -2.08
CA ALA A 206 -12.43 -17.92 -3.18
C ALA A 206 -11.47 -18.73 -4.07
N HIS A 207 -11.35 -18.30 -5.32
CA HIS A 207 -10.29 -18.78 -6.21
C HIS A 207 -8.99 -18.01 -5.99
N VAL A 208 -7.86 -18.74 -5.94
CA VAL A 208 -6.52 -18.12 -5.88
C VAL A 208 -5.99 -17.88 -7.28
N VAL A 209 -5.63 -16.64 -7.60
CA VAL A 209 -5.11 -16.24 -8.91
C VAL A 209 -3.79 -15.49 -8.76
N PRO A 210 -2.66 -16.01 -9.27
CA PRO A 210 -1.43 -15.25 -9.31
C PRO A 210 -1.54 -14.10 -10.32
N LEU A 211 -1.21 -12.88 -9.89
CA LEU A 211 -1.03 -11.76 -10.79
C LEU A 211 0.25 -11.93 -11.62
N ALA A 212 0.24 -11.38 -12.83
CA ALA A 212 1.40 -11.36 -13.69
C ALA A 212 2.61 -10.70 -13.00
N GLU A 213 3.83 -11.15 -13.35
CA GLU A 213 5.04 -10.57 -12.81
C GLU A 213 5.11 -9.06 -13.05
N ASP A 214 5.44 -8.33 -12.00
CA ASP A 214 5.56 -6.89 -12.07
C ASP A 214 6.81 -6.48 -12.88
N PRO A 215 6.68 -5.76 -14.01
CA PRO A 215 7.83 -5.26 -14.76
C PRO A 215 8.72 -4.31 -13.94
N HIS A 216 8.21 -3.74 -12.84
CA HIS A 216 8.96 -2.88 -11.93
C HIS A 216 9.82 -3.65 -10.91
N ARG A 217 9.60 -4.96 -10.72
CA ARG A 217 10.40 -5.85 -9.85
C ARG A 217 11.90 -5.76 -10.15
N MET A 218 12.26 -5.70 -11.42
CA MET A 218 13.66 -5.63 -11.85
C MET A 218 14.33 -4.32 -11.41
N ARG A 219 13.60 -3.19 -11.43
CA ARG A 219 14.13 -1.89 -10.98
C ARG A 219 14.34 -1.86 -9.46
N GLU A 220 13.43 -2.42 -8.68
CA GLU A 220 13.59 -2.49 -7.23
C GLU A 220 14.74 -3.41 -6.82
N THR A 221 14.84 -4.56 -7.48
CA THR A 221 15.96 -5.51 -7.31
C THR A 221 17.30 -4.83 -7.60
N LEU A 222 17.44 -4.20 -8.77
CA LEU A 222 18.66 -3.48 -9.16
C LEU A 222 18.97 -2.33 -8.23
N ALA A 223 17.95 -1.57 -7.82
CA ALA A 223 18.17 -0.49 -6.88
C ALA A 223 18.76 -1.07 -5.59
N ARG A 224 18.19 -2.14 -5.02
CA ARG A 224 18.59 -2.68 -3.70
C ARG A 224 19.98 -3.32 -3.69
N GLN A 225 20.44 -3.80 -4.84
CA GLN A 225 21.83 -4.27 -5.01
C GLN A 225 22.87 -3.14 -4.94
N ILE A 226 22.47 -1.88 -5.12
CA ILE A 226 23.38 -0.74 -5.00
C ILE A 226 23.47 -0.33 -3.51
N PRO A 227 24.66 -0.39 -2.89
CA PRO A 227 24.84 0.01 -1.49
C PRO A 227 24.30 1.42 -1.23
N LEU A 228 23.67 1.63 -0.07
CA LEU A 228 23.08 2.92 0.33
C LEU A 228 24.02 4.14 0.16
N PRO A 229 25.33 4.07 0.45
CA PRO A 229 26.26 5.19 0.19
C PRO A 229 26.32 5.57 -1.29
N VAL A 230 26.34 4.57 -2.17
CA VAL A 230 26.41 4.75 -3.63
C VAL A 230 25.09 5.31 -4.17
N ARG A 231 23.94 4.81 -3.69
CA ARG A 231 22.62 5.39 -4.00
C ARG A 231 22.52 6.87 -3.63
N ARG A 232 23.02 7.25 -2.45
CA ARG A 232 23.04 8.66 -2.00
C ARG A 232 23.94 9.52 -2.89
N LEU A 233 25.09 8.99 -3.30
CA LEU A 233 26.02 9.68 -4.21
C LEU A 233 25.39 9.91 -5.59
N LEU A 234 24.77 8.87 -6.16
CA LEU A 234 24.05 8.94 -7.44
C LEU A 234 22.89 9.95 -7.41
N ARG A 235 22.10 9.97 -6.33
CA ARG A 235 21.02 10.96 -6.16
C ARG A 235 21.56 12.40 -6.08
N ARG A 236 22.66 12.62 -5.35
CA ARG A 236 23.31 13.95 -5.26
C ARG A 236 23.89 14.39 -6.61
N GLY A 237 24.53 13.48 -7.34
CA GLY A 237 25.06 13.72 -8.69
C GLY A 237 23.95 14.06 -9.70
N ALA A 238 22.86 13.31 -9.71
CA ALA A 238 21.71 13.58 -10.57
C ALA A 238 21.04 14.92 -10.27
N LEU A 239 20.92 15.30 -8.98
CA LEU A 239 20.42 16.62 -8.58
C LEU A 239 21.35 17.76 -9.03
N ALA A 240 22.67 17.57 -8.92
CA ALA A 240 23.66 18.55 -9.37
C ALA A 240 23.60 18.74 -10.88
N LEU A 241 23.51 17.66 -11.65
CA LEU A 241 23.37 17.69 -13.11
C LEU A 241 22.06 18.35 -13.55
N LYS A 242 20.95 18.07 -12.87
CA LYS A 242 19.65 18.72 -13.17
C LYS A 242 19.68 20.23 -12.91
N ARG A 243 20.34 20.67 -11.83
CA ARG A 243 20.54 22.10 -11.52
C ARG A 243 21.46 22.80 -12.52
N LEU A 244 22.44 22.08 -13.07
CA LEU A 244 23.33 22.60 -14.12
C LEU A 244 22.61 22.70 -15.48
N GLY A 245 21.71 21.77 -15.79
CA GLY A 245 20.87 21.82 -16.99
C GLY A 245 19.84 22.96 -16.97
N GLN A 246 19.26 23.27 -15.80
CA GLN A 246 18.32 24.38 -15.62
C GLN A 246 18.96 25.78 -15.63
N ARG A 247 20.30 25.88 -15.55
CA ARG A 247 21.04 27.15 -15.64
C ARG A 247 21.44 27.52 -17.08
N LYS A 248 21.11 26.68 -18.07
CA LYS A 248 21.47 26.87 -19.49
C LYS A 248 20.29 27.25 -20.40
N THR A 249 19.18 27.69 -19.82
CA THR A 249 18.01 28.26 -20.55
C THR A 249 17.69 29.63 -20.00
#